data_AF-A0AAW8KWL1-F1
#
_entry.id   AF-A0AAW8KWL1-F1
#
_cell.length_a   1.000
_cell.length_b   1.000
_cell.length_c   1.000
_cell.angle_alpha   90.00
_cell.angle_beta   90.00
_cell.angle_gamma   90.00
#
_symmetry.space_group_name_H-M   'P 1'
#
loop_
_entity.id
_entity.type
_entity.pdbx_description
1 polymer ?
#
loop_
_entity_poly.entity_id
_entity_poly.type
_entity_poly.pdbx_seq_one_letter_code
_entity_poly.pdbx_strand_id
1 'polypeptide(L)' 'FFYYAYGAAVSEVAIDTLTGEMKVLRADILHDVGRSINPAIDIGQIEGGFIQGMGWLTTEELYWQPHGPH' A
#
# COMPACT_ATOMS: atom_id res chain seq x y z
N PHE A 1 -23.89 5.81 -0.71
CA PHE A 1 -23.36 4.48 -1.05
C PHE A 1 -24.27 3.40 -0.46
N PHE A 2 -24.30 2.19 -1.03
CA PHE A 2 -25.18 1.08 -0.59
C PHE A 2 -24.64 0.32 0.63
N TYR A 3 -23.31 0.15 0.72
CA TYR A 3 -22.57 -0.26 1.93
C TYR A 3 -21.14 0.33 1.87
N TYR A 4 -20.38 0.14 2.94
CA TYR A 4 -18.97 0.53 3.03
C TYR A 4 -18.13 -0.66 3.46
N ALA A 5 -16.93 -0.77 2.89
CA ALA A 5 -15.90 -1.69 3.37
C ALA A 5 -15.05 -0.98 4.42
N TYR A 6 -14.65 -1.71 5.45
CA TYR A 6 -13.81 -1.20 6.54
C TYR A 6 -12.51 -2.00 6.60
N GLY A 7 -11.46 -1.39 7.15
CA GLY A 7 -10.22 -2.10 7.39
C GLY A 7 -9.21 -1.25 8.13
N ALA A 8 -8.17 -1.91 8.62
CA ALA A 8 -7.03 -1.28 9.28
C ALA A 8 -5.75 -2.02 8.88
N ALA A 9 -4.66 -1.26 8.79
CA ALA A 9 -3.32 -1.79 8.56
C ALA A 9 -2.36 -1.20 9.58
N VAL A 10 -1.46 -2.03 10.10
CA VAL A 10 -0.37 -1.63 10.99
C VAL A 10 0.94 -2.10 10.38
N SER A 11 1.88 -1.19 10.19
CA SER A 11 3.17 -1.50 9.57
C SER A 11 4.32 -1.11 10.50
N GLU A 12 5.30 -2.00 10.61
CA GLU A 12 6.57 -1.77 11.30
C GLU A 12 7.67 -1.53 10.25
N VAL A 13 8.45 -0.46 10.43
CA VAL A 13 9.49 -0.04 9.48
C VAL A 13 10.81 0.24 10.19
N ALA A 14 11.91 -0.09 9.51
CA ALA A 14 13.25 0.35 9.87
C ALA A 14 13.71 1.44 8.89
N ILE A 15 14.39 2.47 9.40
CA ILE A 15 14.93 3.58 8.60
C ILE A 15 16.41 3.71 8.93
N ASP A 16 17.25 3.71 7.91
CA ASP A 16 18.65 4.13 8.03
C ASP A 16 18.69 5.66 8.11
N THR A 17 19.09 6.18 9.26
CA THR A 17 19.09 7.63 9.52
C THR A 17 20.22 8.37 8.81
N LEU A 18 21.21 7.66 8.24
CA LEU A 18 22.32 8.25 7.51
C LEU A 18 22.02 8.36 6.01
N THR A 19 21.33 7.37 5.43
CA THR A 19 21.05 7.30 3.98
C THR A 19 19.61 7.68 3.63
N GLY A 20 18.69 7.57 4.59
CA GLY A 20 17.25 7.72 4.37
C GLY A 20 16.57 6.48 3.79
N GLU A 21 17.31 5.37 3.57
CA GLU A 21 16.72 4.12 3.11
C GLU A 21 15.75 3.56 4.17
N MET A 22 14.62 3.01 3.71
CA MET A 22 13.64 2.39 4.59
C MET A 22 13.30 0.97 4.14
N LYS A 23 12.95 0.13 5.12
CA LYS A 23 12.47 -1.23 4.90
C LYS A 23 11.26 -1.51 5.76
N VAL A 24 10.19 -2.01 5.15
CA VAL A 24 9.05 -2.58 5.90
C VAL A 24 9.47 -3.93 6.45
N LEU A 25 9.41 -4.08 7.77
CA LEU A 25 9.74 -5.32 8.47
C LEU A 25 8.52 -6.24 8.56
N ARG A 26 7.35 -5.66 8.78
CA ARG A 26 6.09 -6.37 8.96
C ARG A 26 4.91 -5.46 8.62
N ALA A 27 3.84 -6.05 8.08
CA ALA A 27 2.54 -5.42 7.96
C ALA A 27 1.44 -6.41 8.38
N ASP A 28 0.51 -5.96 9.21
CA ASP A 28 -0.69 -6.70 9.60
C ASP A 28 -1.91 -5.95 9.07
N ILE A 29 -2.76 -6.64 8.31
CA ILE A 29 -3.93 -6.04 7.66
C ILE A 29 -5.18 -6.82 8.05
N LEU A 30 -6.21 -6.09 8.50
CA LEU A 30 -7.55 -6.59 8.72
C LEU A 30 -8.51 -5.83 7.80
N HIS A 31 -9.18 -6.54 6.90
CA HIS A 31 -10.12 -5.95 5.94
C HIS A 31 -11.46 -6.67 5.99
N ASP A 32 -12.55 -5.91 6.14
CA ASP A 32 -13.91 -6.40 6.08
C ASP A 32 -14.33 -6.57 4.62
N VAL A 33 -14.36 -7.83 4.18
CA VAL A 33 -14.81 -8.27 2.85
C VAL A 33 -16.25 -8.81 2.89
N GLY A 34 -16.97 -8.63 4.00
CA GLY A 34 -18.24 -9.28 4.25
C GLY A 34 -18.13 -10.79 4.10
N ARG A 35 -19.03 -11.38 3.28
CA ARG A 35 -18.95 -12.79 2.91
C ARG A 35 -18.22 -12.92 1.57
N SER A 36 -16.91 -13.13 1.66
CA SER A 36 -16.05 -13.37 0.50
C SER A 36 -16.62 -14.45 -0.42
N ILE A 37 -16.67 -14.14 -1.72
CA ILE A 37 -17.06 -15.09 -2.78
C ILE A 37 -15.89 -16.01 -3.10
N ASN A 38 -14.68 -15.44 -3.15
CA ASN A 38 -13.44 -16.18 -3.34
C ASN A 38 -12.33 -15.59 -2.46
N PRO A 39 -12.05 -16.22 -1.30
CA PRO A 39 -11.09 -15.67 -0.34
C PRO A 39 -9.68 -15.48 -0.92
N ALA A 40 -9.25 -16.35 -1.83
CA ALA A 40 -7.92 -16.25 -2.42
C ALA A 40 -7.77 -15.01 -3.31
N ILE A 41 -8.83 -14.66 -4.05
CA ILE A 41 -8.83 -13.44 -4.88
C ILE A 41 -8.87 -12.20 -3.98
N ASP A 42 -9.72 -12.20 -2.97
CA ASP A 42 -9.86 -11.04 -2.06
C ASP A 42 -8.55 -10.77 -1.31
N ILE A 43 -7.87 -11.82 -0.82
CA ILE A 43 -6.55 -11.70 -0.21
C ILE A 43 -5.55 -11.09 -1.20
N GLY A 44 -5.48 -11.62 -2.44
CA GLY A 44 -4.57 -11.10 -3.45
C GLY A 44 -4.85 -9.63 -3.82
N GLN A 45 -6.11 -9.19 -3.81
CA GLN A 45 -6.46 -7.78 -4.01
C GLN A 45 -6.02 -6.90 -2.83
N ILE A 46 -6.19 -7.37 -1.60
CA ILE A 46 -5.76 -6.64 -0.40
C ILE A 46 -4.23 -6.49 -0.40
N GLU A 47 -3.49 -7.58 -0.69
CA GLU A 47 -2.03 -7.57 -0.78
C GLU A 47 -1.55 -6.65 -1.90
N GLY A 48 -2.11 -6.77 -3.10
CA GLY A 48 -1.76 -5.94 -4.24
C GLY A 48 -2.04 -4.45 -4.00
N GLY A 49 -3.21 -4.13 -3.44
CA GLY A 49 -3.59 -2.77 -3.09
C GLY A 49 -2.68 -2.17 -2.01
N PHE A 50 -2.27 -2.96 -1.02
CA PHE A 50 -1.32 -2.52 -0.01
C PHE A 50 0.04 -2.21 -0.62
N ILE A 51 0.60 -3.11 -1.44
CA ILE A 51 1.91 -2.91 -2.07
C ILE A 51 1.89 -1.71 -3.03
N GLN A 52 0.81 -1.53 -3.81
CA GLN A 52 0.65 -0.38 -4.68
C GLN A 52 0.56 0.94 -3.90
N GLY A 53 -0.24 0.97 -2.82
CA GLY A 53 -0.35 2.16 -1.97
C GLY A 53 0.96 2.49 -1.24
N MET A 54 1.70 1.47 -0.81
CA MET A 54 3.03 1.62 -0.23
C MET A 54 3.98 2.27 -1.25
N GLY A 55 4.09 1.70 -2.46
CA GLY A 55 4.92 2.26 -3.54
C GLY A 55 4.59 3.72 -3.82
N TRP A 56 3.30 4.03 -3.97
CA TRP A 56 2.81 5.39 -4.20
C TRP A 56 3.26 6.40 -3.13
N LEU A 57 3.24 6.01 -1.85
CA LEU A 57 3.55 6.92 -0.75
C LEU A 57 5.04 6.96 -0.36
N THR A 58 5.83 5.97 -0.78
CA THR A 58 7.22 5.84 -0.31
C THR A 58 8.28 6.01 -1.40
N THR A 59 8.01 5.56 -2.63
CA THR A 59 9.06 5.44 -3.66
C THR A 59 8.67 5.98 -5.03
N GLU A 60 7.38 5.98 -5.37
CA GLU A 60 6.93 6.46 -6.67
C GLU A 60 6.96 7.99 -6.70
N GLU A 61 7.90 8.53 -7.48
CA GLU A 61 8.03 9.96 -7.71
C GLU A 61 7.92 10.23 -9.21
N LEU A 62 6.94 11.05 -9.59
CA LEU A 62 6.82 11.53 -10.96
C LEU A 62 7.46 12.90 -11.06
N TYR A 63 8.52 12.99 -11.86
CA TYR A 63 9.24 14.23 -12.12
C TYR A 63 9.03 14.67 -13.57
N TRP A 64 8.66 15.93 -13.75
CA TRP A 64 8.58 16.58 -15.06
C TRP A 64 9.62 17.69 -15.15
N GLN A 65 10.26 17.80 -16.32
CA GLN A 65 11.11 18.95 -16.60
C GLN A 65 10.25 20.23 -16.72
N PRO A 66 10.84 21.41 -16.46
CA PRO A 66 10.10 22.69 -16.45
C PRO A 66 9.33 23.04 -17.72
N HIS A 67 9.62 22.38 -18.86
CA HIS A 67 9.00 22.65 -20.16
C HIS A 67 8.19 21.47 -20.71
N GLY A 68 7.84 20.49 -19.86
CA GLY A 68 7.11 19.29 -20.25
C GLY A 68 8.03 18.09 -20.50
N PRO A 69 7.53 17.00 -21.10
CA PRO A 69 8.31 15.75 -21.25
C PRO A 69 9.45 15.81 -22.28
N HIS A 70 9.96 17.01 -22.60
CA HIS A 70 11.18 17.25 -23.39
C HIS A 70 12.09 18.23 -22.66
#